data_AF-A0A2L2BRE8-F1
#
_entry.id   AF-A0A2L2BRE8-F1
#
_cell.length_a   1.000
_cell.length_b   1.000
_cell.length_c   1.000
_cell.angle_alpha   90.00
_cell.angle_beta   90.00
_cell.angle_gamma   90.00
#
_symmetry.space_group_name_H-M   'P 1'
#
loop_
_entity.id
_entity.type
_entity.pdbx_description
1 polymer ?
#
loop_
_entity_poly.entity_id
_entity_poly.type
_entity_poly.pdbx_seq_one_letter_code
_entity_poly.pdbx_strand_id
1 'polypeptide(L)'
;MDIPSLFLMVAIIGIFIFLVVLAFGPKGQEKEQRRREARVEKRKLLRAQGVEFATSSTKGTNMVLFVILFSIVAIAISVTAFSFYSYVSVVITVLVAGVLGLILAVLSAMVADMAELSNRSWLSFFWLSLLISPLVTWLVVAALKPASTPNQIGQSAGPNQSPLEQIEKLGSFLREGLISQEEFDKKKASLLDEI
;
A
#
# COMPACT_ATOMS: atom_id res chain seq x y z
N MET A 1 -28.73 -35.12 -0.15
CA MET A 1 -28.14 -34.08 0.72
C MET A 1 -28.72 -34.30 2.09
N ASP A 2 -27.92 -34.75 3.05
CA ASP A 2 -28.45 -35.09 4.37
C ASP A 2 -28.78 -33.80 5.12
N ILE A 3 -29.94 -33.77 5.79
CA ILE A 3 -30.39 -32.63 6.62
C ILE A 3 -29.27 -32.02 7.49
N PRO A 4 -28.40 -32.79 8.18
CA PRO A 4 -27.30 -32.21 8.95
C PRO A 4 -26.27 -31.41 8.13
N SER A 5 -26.00 -31.81 6.88
CA SER A 5 -25.03 -31.10 6.01
C SER A 5 -25.52 -29.72 5.59
N LEU A 6 -26.84 -29.55 5.43
CA LEU A 6 -27.47 -28.30 5.06
C LEU A 6 -27.42 -27.30 6.24
N PHE A 7 -27.67 -27.78 7.46
CA PHE A 7 -27.53 -26.98 8.67
C PHE A 7 -26.12 -26.43 8.89
N LEU A 8 -25.09 -27.26 8.68
CA LEU A 8 -23.69 -26.84 8.81
C LEU A 8 -23.35 -25.72 7.81
N MET A 9 -23.81 -25.85 6.57
CA MET A 9 -23.54 -24.85 5.52
C MET A 9 -24.20 -23.51 5.84
N VAL A 10 -25.47 -23.53 6.30
CA VAL A 10 -26.19 -22.31 6.71
C VAL A 10 -25.51 -21.64 7.91
N ALA A 11 -25.01 -22.43 8.87
CA ALA A 11 -24.29 -21.92 10.02
C ALA A 11 -22.98 -21.22 9.61
N ILE A 12 -22.19 -21.82 8.70
CA ILE A 12 -20.94 -21.23 8.21
C ILE A 12 -21.21 -19.91 7.47
N ILE A 13 -22.22 -19.88 6.60
CA ILE A 13 -22.62 -18.65 5.89
C ILE A 13 -23.06 -17.56 6.87
N GLY A 14 -23.86 -17.92 7.88
CA GLY A 14 -24.32 -17.00 8.92
C GLY A 14 -23.16 -16.39 9.72
N ILE A 15 -22.19 -17.22 10.12
CA ILE A 15 -20.98 -16.76 10.83
C ILE A 15 -20.15 -15.81 9.95
N PHE A 16 -20.00 -16.14 8.67
CA PHE A 16 -19.25 -15.29 7.74
C PHE A 16 -19.91 -13.92 7.57
N ILE A 17 -21.23 -13.88 7.34
CA ILE A 17 -21.99 -12.62 7.24
C ILE A 17 -21.85 -11.82 8.54
N PHE A 18 -21.95 -12.47 9.69
CA PHE A 18 -21.79 -11.82 10.98
C PHE A 18 -20.40 -11.20 11.17
N LEU A 19 -19.33 -11.90 10.78
CA LEU A 19 -17.96 -11.39 10.83
C LEU A 19 -17.75 -10.20 9.89
N VAL A 20 -18.33 -10.24 8.69
CA VAL A 20 -18.29 -9.11 7.75
C VAL A 20 -19.01 -7.89 8.35
N VAL A 21 -20.21 -8.08 8.90
CA VAL A 21 -20.96 -6.99 9.57
C VAL A 21 -20.19 -6.42 10.77
N LEU A 22 -19.50 -7.26 11.54
CA LEU A 22 -18.64 -6.81 12.64
C LEU A 22 -17.44 -6.00 12.14
N ALA A 23 -16.77 -6.46 11.08
CA ALA A 23 -15.60 -5.80 10.51
C ALA A 23 -15.95 -4.43 9.90
N PHE A 24 -17.13 -4.30 9.29
CA PHE A 24 -17.64 -3.06 8.70
C PHE A 24 -18.61 -2.30 9.61
N GLY A 25 -18.56 -2.59 10.92
CA GLY A 25 -19.50 -2.06 11.90
C GLY A 25 -19.59 -0.52 11.92
N PRO A 26 -20.72 0.02 12.42
CA PRO A 26 -21.08 1.44 12.30
C PRO A 26 -20.07 2.43 12.91
N LYS A 27 -19.17 1.98 13.77
CA LYS A 27 -18.09 2.82 14.34
C LYS A 27 -17.11 3.34 13.30
N GLY A 28 -16.92 2.64 12.17
CA GLY A 28 -16.09 3.14 11.06
C GLY A 28 -16.70 4.37 10.38
N GLN A 29 -18.02 4.39 10.23
CA GLN A 29 -18.76 5.43 9.53
C GLN A 29 -18.67 6.78 10.25
N GLU A 30 -18.73 6.79 11.58
CA GLU A 30 -18.71 8.03 12.37
C GLU A 30 -17.34 8.73 12.29
N LYS A 31 -16.25 7.96 12.33
CA LYS A 31 -14.88 8.50 12.17
C LYS A 31 -14.69 9.09 10.77
N GLU A 32 -15.29 8.48 9.76
CA GLU A 32 -15.23 8.98 8.39
C GLU A 32 -16.10 10.22 8.18
N GLN A 33 -17.27 10.30 8.80
CA GLN A 33 -18.10 11.51 8.82
C GLN A 33 -17.35 12.70 9.44
N ARG A 34 -16.71 12.52 10.60
CA ARG A 34 -15.91 13.59 11.23
C ARG A 34 -14.73 14.03 10.35
N ARG A 35 -14.08 13.10 9.65
CA ARG A 35 -13.02 13.42 8.67
C ARG A 35 -13.55 14.18 7.47
N ARG A 36 -14.76 13.88 7.00
CA ARG A 36 -15.42 14.60 5.90
C ARG A 36 -15.78 16.03 6.31
N GLU A 37 -16.31 16.23 7.51
CA GLU A 37 -16.62 17.56 8.04
C GLU A 37 -15.37 18.43 8.17
N ALA A 38 -14.29 17.90 8.75
CA ALA A 38 -13.01 18.62 8.85
C ALA A 38 -12.43 18.99 7.47
N ARG A 39 -12.59 18.12 6.46
CA ARG A 39 -12.17 18.41 5.07
C ARG A 39 -13.03 19.50 4.43
N VAL A 40 -14.34 19.54 4.71
CA VAL A 40 -15.24 20.58 4.23
C VAL A 40 -14.89 21.92 4.85
N GLU A 41 -14.62 21.96 6.16
CA GLU A 41 -14.21 23.18 6.85
C GLU A 41 -12.87 23.71 6.33
N LYS A 42 -11.87 22.83 6.16
CA LYS A 42 -10.59 23.19 5.54
C LYS A 42 -10.75 23.72 4.11
N ARG A 43 -11.68 23.16 3.32
CA ARG A 43 -12.00 23.67 1.98
C ARG A 43 -12.65 25.05 2.01
N LYS A 44 -13.49 25.35 3.01
CA LYS A 44 -14.06 26.70 3.19
C LYS A 44 -12.97 27.72 3.50
N LEU A 45 -12.02 27.36 4.38
CA LEU A 45 -10.86 28.20 4.70
C LEU A 45 -9.96 28.44 3.48
N LEU A 46 -9.69 27.39 2.69
CA LEU A 46 -8.87 27.50 1.48
C LEU A 46 -9.55 28.29 0.35
N ARG A 47 -10.89 28.19 0.21
CA ARG A 47 -11.66 29.05 -0.71
C ARG A 47 -11.62 30.52 -0.29
N ALA A 48 -11.65 30.80 1.01
CA ALA A 48 -11.47 32.16 1.53
C ALA A 48 -10.06 32.71 1.23
N GLN A 49 -9.07 31.84 1.04
CA GLN A 49 -7.70 32.20 0.62
C GLN A 49 -7.53 32.29 -0.91
N GLY A 50 -8.60 32.20 -1.70
CA GLY A 50 -8.53 32.32 -3.17
C GLY A 50 -7.88 31.13 -3.89
N VAL A 51 -7.65 30.01 -3.19
CA VAL A 51 -7.06 28.81 -3.79
C VAL A 51 -8.18 27.94 -4.38
N GLU A 52 -8.49 28.13 -5.65
CA GLU A 52 -9.42 27.26 -6.40
C GLU A 52 -8.78 25.89 -6.64
N PHE A 53 -9.18 24.90 -5.84
CA PHE A 53 -8.87 23.50 -6.14
C PHE A 53 -9.83 22.99 -7.19
N ALA A 54 -9.30 22.68 -8.38
CA ALA A 54 -9.97 21.89 -9.40
C ALA A 54 -10.48 20.58 -8.77
N THR A 55 -11.79 20.51 -8.56
CA THR A 55 -12.46 19.34 -8.01
C THR A 55 -12.49 18.24 -9.05
N SER A 56 -11.45 17.40 -9.10
CA SER A 56 -11.59 16.08 -9.68
C SER A 56 -11.79 15.08 -8.55
N SER A 57 -12.84 14.26 -8.66
CA SER A 57 -12.68 12.82 -8.67
C SER A 57 -13.95 12.14 -8.17
N THR A 58 -14.87 11.95 -9.11
CA THR A 58 -15.98 10.99 -9.10
C THR A 58 -15.52 9.52 -9.10
N LYS A 59 -14.22 9.22 -8.89
CA LYS A 59 -13.66 7.85 -8.99
C LYS A 59 -14.10 6.89 -7.88
N GLY A 60 -14.62 7.39 -6.76
CA GLY A 60 -15.01 6.55 -5.62
C GLY A 60 -16.17 5.59 -5.93
N THR A 61 -17.18 6.03 -6.68
CA THR A 61 -18.40 5.24 -6.91
C THR A 61 -18.18 4.07 -7.86
N ASN A 62 -17.34 4.24 -8.88
CA ASN A 62 -17.02 3.18 -9.84
C ASN A 62 -16.18 2.06 -9.19
N MET A 63 -15.45 2.37 -8.12
CA MET A 63 -14.62 1.40 -7.42
C MET A 63 -15.46 0.42 -6.59
N VAL A 64 -16.51 0.90 -5.91
CA VAL A 64 -17.44 0.05 -5.14
C VAL A 64 -18.19 -0.91 -6.07
N LEU A 65 -18.67 -0.42 -7.21
CA LEU A 65 -19.33 -1.25 -8.23
C LEU A 65 -18.42 -2.35 -8.78
N PHE A 66 -17.13 -2.07 -8.97
CA PHE A 66 -16.17 -3.04 -9.49
C PHE A 66 -15.89 -4.19 -8.51
N VAL A 67 -15.73 -3.88 -7.22
CA VAL A 67 -15.53 -4.89 -6.16
C VAL A 67 -16.75 -5.81 -6.03
N ILE A 68 -17.96 -5.24 -6.12
CA ILE A 68 -19.20 -6.00 -6.09
C ILE A 68 -19.30 -6.93 -7.31
N LEU A 69 -19.01 -6.41 -8.51
CA LEU A 69 -19.05 -7.20 -9.75
C LEU A 69 -18.07 -8.38 -9.70
N PHE A 70 -16.84 -8.14 -9.26
CA PHE A 70 -15.81 -9.18 -9.18
C PHE A 70 -16.16 -10.28 -8.18
N SER A 71 -16.79 -9.90 -7.06
CA SER A 71 -17.28 -10.86 -6.06
C SER A 71 -18.39 -11.75 -6.62
N ILE A 72 -19.33 -11.18 -7.38
CA ILE A 72 -20.41 -11.95 -8.03
C ILE A 72 -19.84 -12.95 -9.05
N VAL A 73 -18.87 -12.52 -9.86
CA VAL A 73 -18.23 -13.39 -10.86
C VAL A 73 -17.46 -14.54 -10.19
N ALA A 74 -16.72 -14.27 -9.11
CA ALA A 74 -16.00 -15.31 -8.36
C ALA A 74 -16.96 -16.34 -7.74
N ILE A 75 -18.11 -15.89 -7.21
CA ILE A 75 -19.15 -16.77 -6.68
C ILE A 75 -19.75 -17.61 -7.81
N ALA A 76 -20.05 -17.02 -8.97
CA ALA A 76 -20.60 -17.73 -10.11
C ALA A 76 -19.66 -18.83 -10.64
N ILE A 77 -18.35 -18.56 -10.73
CA ILE A 77 -17.32 -19.54 -11.11
C ILE A 77 -17.22 -20.68 -10.08
N SER A 78 -17.36 -20.35 -8.79
CA SER A 78 -17.36 -21.36 -7.72
C SER A 78 -18.59 -22.26 -7.78
N VAL A 79 -19.76 -21.72 -8.14
CA VAL A 79 -21.01 -22.47 -8.31
C VAL A 79 -20.99 -23.34 -9.56
N THR A 80 -20.34 -22.93 -10.65
CA THR A 80 -20.23 -23.78 -11.85
C THR A 80 -19.17 -24.89 -11.69
N ALA A 81 -18.11 -24.65 -10.92
CA ALA A 81 -17.12 -25.67 -10.56
C ALA A 81 -17.68 -26.73 -9.57
N PHE A 82 -18.74 -26.40 -8.83
CA PHE A 82 -19.44 -27.27 -7.89
C PHE A 82 -20.04 -28.52 -8.54
N SER A 83 -20.38 -28.49 -9.84
CA SER A 83 -21.06 -29.62 -10.51
C SER A 83 -20.18 -30.83 -10.81
N PHE A 84 -18.86 -30.77 -10.56
CA PHE A 84 -17.91 -31.84 -10.94
C PHE A 84 -17.12 -32.44 -9.78
N TYR A 85 -17.21 -31.89 -8.57
CA TYR A 85 -16.29 -32.23 -7.48
C TYR A 85 -17.03 -32.74 -6.24
N SER A 86 -16.50 -33.81 -5.65
CA SER A 86 -17.00 -34.41 -4.41
C SER A 86 -17.28 -33.37 -3.31
N TYR A 87 -18.18 -33.67 -2.38
CA TYR A 87 -18.53 -32.78 -1.27
C TYR A 87 -17.30 -32.24 -0.50
N VAL A 88 -16.28 -33.09 -0.32
CA VAL A 88 -15.02 -32.74 0.35
C VAL A 88 -14.25 -31.65 -0.41
N SER A 89 -14.17 -31.75 -1.73
CA SER A 89 -13.49 -30.75 -2.58
C SER A 89 -14.20 -29.39 -2.61
N VAL A 90 -15.53 -29.36 -2.49
CA VAL A 90 -16.26 -28.08 -2.41
C VAL A 90 -15.92 -27.33 -1.13
N VAL A 91 -15.96 -28.03 0.02
CA VAL A 91 -15.67 -27.42 1.32
C VAL A 91 -14.25 -26.87 1.34
N ILE A 92 -13.27 -27.64 0.84
CA ILE A 92 -11.89 -27.20 0.71
C ILE A 92 -11.79 -25.98 -0.23
N THR A 93 -12.47 -26.00 -1.37
CA THR A 93 -12.43 -24.88 -2.34
C THR A 93 -13.01 -23.61 -1.74
N VAL A 94 -14.14 -23.68 -1.03
CA VAL A 94 -14.75 -22.51 -0.35
C VAL A 94 -13.84 -21.98 0.75
N LEU A 95 -13.21 -22.86 1.53
CA LEU A 95 -12.24 -22.45 2.56
C LEU A 95 -11.04 -21.75 1.94
N VAL A 96 -10.44 -22.34 0.90
CA VAL A 96 -9.27 -21.77 0.20
C VAL A 96 -9.64 -20.42 -0.42
N ALA A 97 -10.77 -20.33 -1.14
CA ALA A 97 -11.24 -19.09 -1.73
C ALA A 97 -11.52 -18.00 -0.67
N GLY A 98 -12.11 -18.38 0.47
CA GLY A 98 -12.35 -17.47 1.59
C GLY A 98 -11.06 -16.95 2.21
N VAL A 99 -10.08 -17.82 2.47
CA VAL A 99 -8.76 -17.43 3.00
C VAL A 99 -8.03 -16.53 2.01
N LEU A 100 -8.04 -16.87 0.72
CA LEU A 100 -7.37 -16.11 -0.32
C LEU A 100 -8.02 -14.74 -0.54
N GLY A 101 -9.35 -14.68 -0.49
CA GLY A 101 -10.11 -13.43 -0.48
C GLY A 101 -9.80 -12.55 0.72
N LEU A 102 -9.66 -13.13 1.92
CA LEU A 102 -9.27 -12.42 3.13
C LEU A 102 -7.85 -11.81 3.00
N ILE A 103 -6.90 -12.59 2.49
CA ILE A 103 -5.52 -12.13 2.25
C ILE A 103 -5.52 -10.95 1.27
N LEU A 104 -6.26 -11.05 0.17
CA LEU A 104 -6.38 -9.99 -0.82
C LEU A 104 -7.05 -8.73 -0.24
N ALA A 105 -8.08 -8.89 0.60
CA ALA A 105 -8.70 -7.78 1.29
C ALA A 105 -7.70 -7.04 2.20
N VAL A 106 -6.93 -7.77 3.02
CA VAL A 106 -5.91 -7.19 3.90
C VAL A 106 -4.82 -6.47 3.08
N LEU A 107 -4.32 -7.10 2.01
CA LEU A 107 -3.34 -6.48 1.13
C LEU A 107 -3.87 -5.20 0.49
N SER A 108 -5.11 -5.21 0.00
CA SER A 108 -5.73 -4.02 -0.60
C SER A 108 -5.87 -2.87 0.41
N ALA A 109 -6.18 -3.17 1.68
CA ALA A 109 -6.25 -2.19 2.75
C ALA A 109 -4.88 -1.57 3.05
N MET A 110 -3.83 -2.40 3.17
CA MET A 110 -2.46 -1.91 3.38
C MET A 110 -1.97 -1.04 2.21
N VAL A 111 -2.26 -1.43 0.97
CA VAL A 111 -1.92 -0.65 -0.22
C VAL A 111 -2.71 0.66 -0.26
N ALA A 112 -3.96 0.69 0.22
CA ALA A 112 -4.73 1.92 0.33
C ALA A 112 -4.08 2.92 1.31
N ASP A 113 -3.64 2.46 2.48
CA ASP A 113 -2.95 3.30 3.47
C ASP A 113 -1.60 3.83 2.92
N MET A 114 -0.81 2.99 2.24
CA MET A 114 0.45 3.42 1.61
C MET A 114 0.23 4.37 0.43
N ALA A 115 -0.86 4.22 -0.32
CA ALA A 115 -1.20 5.14 -1.40
C ALA A 115 -1.55 6.55 -0.88
N GLU A 116 -2.21 6.65 0.28
CA GLU A 116 -2.53 7.95 0.90
C GLU A 116 -1.25 8.71 1.30
N LEU A 117 -0.17 8.00 1.67
CA LEU A 117 1.13 8.60 1.99
C LEU A 117 1.93 9.03 0.75
N SER A 118 1.77 8.34 -0.38
CA SER A 118 2.61 8.56 -1.57
C SER A 118 2.09 9.60 -2.56
N ASN A 119 0.90 10.18 -2.32
CA ASN A 119 0.25 11.18 -3.17
C ASN A 119 0.14 10.76 -4.67
N ARG A 120 0.23 9.46 -4.94
CA ARG A 120 0.19 8.84 -6.28
C ARG A 120 -1.07 7.99 -6.42
N SER A 121 -1.57 7.82 -7.64
CA SER A 121 -2.82 7.09 -7.88
C SER A 121 -2.69 5.61 -7.52
N TRP A 122 -3.46 5.18 -6.51
CA TRP A 122 -3.60 3.80 -6.03
C TRP A 122 -3.76 2.76 -7.16
N LEU A 123 -4.52 3.11 -8.20
CA LEU A 123 -4.76 2.25 -9.35
C LEU A 123 -3.46 1.86 -10.07
N SER A 124 -2.50 2.79 -10.15
CA SER A 124 -1.20 2.53 -10.77
C SER A 124 -0.40 1.53 -9.96
N PHE A 125 -0.43 1.62 -8.62
CA PHE A 125 0.26 0.67 -7.73
C PHE A 125 -0.40 -0.70 -7.69
N PHE A 126 -1.74 -0.74 -7.71
CA PHE A 126 -2.49 -1.99 -7.81
C PHE A 126 -2.21 -2.71 -9.12
N TRP A 127 -2.27 -1.99 -10.25
CA TRP A 127 -1.90 -2.58 -11.54
C TRP A 127 -0.41 -2.87 -11.61
N LEU A 128 0.45 -2.06 -10.99
CA LEU A 128 1.87 -2.40 -10.87
C LEU A 128 2.06 -3.69 -10.10
N SER A 129 1.39 -3.92 -8.96
CA SER A 129 1.55 -5.16 -8.20
C SER A 129 0.90 -6.37 -8.88
N LEU A 130 -0.11 -6.15 -9.72
CA LEU A 130 -0.75 -7.18 -10.54
C LEU A 130 0.08 -7.53 -11.79
N LEU A 131 0.69 -6.54 -12.47
CA LEU A 131 1.53 -6.69 -13.67
C LEU A 131 2.97 -7.07 -13.34
N ILE A 132 3.55 -6.46 -12.31
CA ILE A 132 4.82 -6.86 -11.69
C ILE A 132 4.47 -8.04 -10.79
N SER A 133 4.20 -9.16 -11.46
CA SER A 133 3.98 -10.47 -10.86
C SER A 133 4.92 -10.70 -9.67
N PRO A 134 4.51 -11.48 -8.66
CA PRO A 134 5.43 -12.03 -7.65
C PRO A 134 6.70 -12.61 -8.28
N LEU A 135 6.59 -13.08 -9.53
CA LEU A 135 7.68 -13.56 -10.36
C LEU A 135 8.69 -12.48 -10.78
N VAL A 136 8.26 -11.25 -11.08
CA VAL A 136 9.17 -10.13 -11.37
C VAL A 136 9.82 -9.63 -10.09
N THR A 137 9.10 -9.59 -8.96
CA THR A 137 9.72 -9.29 -7.66
C THR A 137 10.75 -10.35 -7.28
N TRP A 138 10.44 -11.63 -7.51
CA TRP A 138 11.39 -12.74 -7.30
C TRP A 138 12.56 -12.68 -8.28
N LEU A 139 12.32 -12.33 -9.55
CA LEU A 139 13.36 -12.15 -10.58
C LEU A 139 14.26 -10.95 -10.27
N VAL A 140 13.69 -9.83 -9.80
CA VAL A 140 14.42 -8.63 -9.39
C VAL A 140 15.24 -8.91 -8.15
N VAL A 141 14.72 -9.63 -7.15
CA VAL A 141 15.50 -10.03 -5.96
C VAL A 141 16.59 -11.04 -6.31
N ALA A 142 16.34 -11.98 -7.23
CA ALA A 142 17.34 -12.94 -7.70
C ALA A 142 18.41 -12.30 -8.61
N ALA A 143 18.02 -11.28 -9.39
CA ALA A 143 18.94 -10.49 -10.21
C ALA A 143 19.73 -9.47 -9.40
N LEU A 144 19.15 -8.98 -8.29
CA LEU A 144 19.84 -8.23 -7.24
C LEU A 144 20.56 -9.19 -6.28
N LYS A 145 21.24 -10.22 -6.80
CA LYS A 145 22.44 -10.70 -6.11
C LYS A 145 23.33 -9.47 -5.97
N PRO A 146 23.63 -8.98 -4.76
CA PRO A 146 24.52 -7.85 -4.61
C PRO A 146 25.87 -8.31 -5.15
N ALA A 147 26.18 -7.94 -6.39
CA ALA A 147 27.55 -7.70 -6.77
C ALA A 147 27.99 -6.69 -5.72
N SER A 148 28.87 -7.13 -4.83
CA SER A 148 29.53 -6.32 -3.83
C SER A 148 30.14 -5.11 -4.54
N THR A 149 29.39 -4.02 -4.62
CA THR A 149 29.84 -2.74 -5.16
C THR A 149 30.65 -2.08 -4.06
N PRO A 150 31.99 -2.00 -4.17
CA PRO A 150 32.76 -1.20 -3.25
C PRO A 150 32.45 0.27 -3.56
N ASN A 151 32.10 1.04 -2.54
CA ASN A 151 32.17 2.51 -2.50
C ASN A 151 31.72 3.26 -3.77
N GLN A 152 30.42 3.57 -3.87
CA GLN A 152 29.98 4.79 -4.57
C GLN A 152 29.55 5.85 -3.55
N ILE A 153 30.56 6.43 -2.90
CA ILE A 153 30.49 7.78 -2.30
C ILE A 153 30.68 8.75 -3.47
N GLY A 154 29.61 9.07 -4.19
CA GLY A 154 29.73 9.88 -5.41
C GLY A 154 28.42 10.40 -5.97
N GLN A 155 27.37 10.52 -5.15
CA GLN A 155 26.15 11.19 -5.58
C GLN A 155 26.25 12.69 -5.33
N SER A 156 26.84 13.34 -6.33
CA SER A 156 26.55 14.67 -6.86
C SER A 156 25.74 15.59 -5.93
N ALA A 157 26.46 16.47 -5.24
CA ALA A 157 25.91 17.69 -4.67
C ALA A 157 25.25 18.50 -5.80
N GLY A 158 23.98 18.88 -5.61
CA GLY A 158 23.34 19.86 -6.48
C GLY A 158 24.15 21.16 -6.49
N PRO A 159 24.21 21.87 -7.62
CA PRO A 159 25.20 22.93 -7.90
C PRO A 159 25.00 24.25 -7.12
N ASN A 160 24.44 24.26 -5.91
CA ASN A 160 24.12 25.49 -5.18
C ASN A 160 24.20 25.38 -3.64
N GLN A 161 24.83 24.36 -3.06
CA GLN A 161 25.07 24.34 -1.61
C GLN A 161 26.34 25.11 -1.28
N SER A 162 26.23 26.16 -0.47
CA SER A 162 27.36 26.97 -0.05
C SER A 162 28.42 26.09 0.62
N PRO A 163 29.72 26.34 0.40
CA PRO A 163 30.79 25.50 0.97
C PRO A 163 30.76 25.44 2.51
N LEU A 164 30.19 26.47 3.16
CA LEU A 164 29.91 26.49 4.60
C LEU A 164 28.91 25.41 5.04
N GLU A 165 27.83 25.19 4.29
CA GLU A 165 26.84 24.13 4.60
C GLU A 165 27.44 22.73 4.46
N GLN A 166 28.38 22.54 3.53
CA GLN A 166 29.06 21.26 3.34
C GLN A 166 29.99 20.94 4.51
N ILE A 167 30.68 21.95 5.06
CA ILE A 167 31.50 21.81 6.26
C ILE A 167 30.64 21.46 7.48
N GLU A 168 29.45 22.07 7.61
CA GLU A 168 28.51 21.75 8.70
C GLU A 168 28.01 20.30 8.65
N LYS A 169 27.64 19.80 7.46
CA LYS A 169 27.28 18.38 7.25
C LYS A 169 28.42 17.42 7.53
N LEU A 170 29.66 17.79 7.18
CA LEU A 170 30.82 16.99 7.55
C LEU A 170 30.99 16.91 9.07
N GLY A 171 30.70 18.00 9.78
CA GLY A 171 30.74 18.05 11.24
C GLY A 171 29.69 17.15 11.89
N SER A 172 28.49 17.00 11.30
CA SER A 172 27.50 16.03 11.81
C SER A 172 27.97 14.59 11.65
N PHE A 173 28.60 14.23 10.52
CA PHE A 173 29.11 12.87 10.33
C PHE A 173 30.23 12.49 11.31
N LEU A 174 31.08 13.45 11.68
CA LEU A 174 32.10 13.24 12.72
C LEU A 174 31.46 13.01 14.09
N ARG A 175 30.44 13.81 14.46
CA ARG A 175 29.71 13.66 15.73
C ARG A 175 28.93 12.35 15.82
N GLU A 176 28.42 11.86 14.69
CA GLU A 176 27.72 10.57 14.58
C GLU A 176 28.69 9.38 14.54
N GLY A 177 30.00 9.61 14.47
CA GLY A 177 31.01 8.55 14.37
C GLY A 177 31.02 7.83 13.01
N LEU A 178 30.46 8.44 11.96
CA LEU A 178 30.40 7.88 10.60
C LEU A 178 31.72 8.02 9.85
N ILE A 179 32.54 9.01 10.21
CA ILE A 179 33.86 9.28 9.62
C ILE A 179 34.89 9.49 10.71
N SER A 180 36.16 9.19 10.42
CA SER A 180 37.27 9.44 11.34
C SER A 180 37.68 10.92 11.32
N GLN A 181 38.40 11.36 12.37
CA GLN A 181 38.95 12.72 12.45
C GLN A 181 39.87 13.03 11.26
N GLU A 182 40.66 12.05 10.82
CA GLU A 182 41.59 12.19 9.69
C GLU A 182 40.85 12.40 8.36
N GLU A 183 39.75 11.69 8.14
CA GLU A 183 38.91 11.86 6.94
C GLU A 183 38.19 13.21 6.93
N PHE A 184 37.76 13.68 8.10
CA PHE A 184 37.16 15.00 8.26
C PHE A 184 38.16 16.11 7.90
N ASP A 185 39.36 16.08 8.46
CA ASP A 185 40.38 17.12 8.23
C ASP A 185 40.82 17.16 6.75
N LYS A 186 40.97 15.99 6.12
CA LYS A 186 41.32 15.88 4.69
C LYS A 186 40.26 16.51 3.78
N LYS A 187 38.97 16.25 4.04
CA LYS A 187 37.88 16.82 3.23
C LYS A 187 37.63 18.29 3.53
N LYS A 188 37.79 18.72 4.80
CA LYS A 188 37.71 20.14 5.18
C LYS A 188 38.79 20.97 4.46
N ALA A 189 40.01 20.47 4.37
CA ALA A 189 41.09 21.12 3.62
C ALA A 189 40.74 21.25 2.12
N SER A 190 40.20 20.19 1.51
CA SER A 190 39.76 20.22 0.10
C SER A 190 38.66 21.24 -0.18
N LEU A 191 37.71 21.42 0.76
CA LEU A 191 36.61 22.39 0.61
C LEU A 191 37.06 23.84 0.84
N LEU A 192 38.11 24.06 1.63
CA LEU A 192 38.69 25.39 1.85
C LEU A 192 39.56 25.85 0.69
N ASP A 193 40.18 24.92 -0.05
CA ASP A 193 41.01 25.22 -1.22
C ASP A 193 40.18 25.56 -2.46
N GLU A 194 38.89 25.20 -2.47
CA GLU A 194 37.93 25.49 -3.55
C GLU A 194 37.32 26.91 -3.46
N ILE A 195 37.52 27.62 -2.35
CA ILE A 195 37.01 28.99 -2.08
C ILE A 195 38.09 30.02 -2.40
#